data_AF-A0A0V0QXA1-F1
#
_entry.id   AF-A0A0V0QXA1-F1
#
_cell.length_a   1.000
_cell.length_b   1.000
_cell.length_c   1.000
_cell.angle_alpha   90.00
_cell.angle_beta   90.00
_cell.angle_gamma   90.00
#
_symmetry.space_group_name_H-M   'P 1'
#
loop_
_entity.id
_entity.type
_entity.pdbx_description
1 polymer ?
#
loop_
_entity_poly.entity_id
_entity_poly.type
_entity_poly.pdbx_seq_one_letter_code
_entity_poly.pdbx_strand_id
1 'polypeptide(L)'
;MNRTYGEKPLKQSDLVLSVTKTREELEEAIDYENKRSNIDSAKKRAVLYGYDYEGFRQMVLGAHLFSIKSNDLNKFSQGEDSSLSGIYDRKKVVLNSEQTTFNNVNDLSMRNQQETEAFNIIIAEQLGKSELIAKNFREFRKNFDKFYQKDLNEVTAQIVYMLLKAQNYDSIKKIFMMDFDIAYFNKILDVFDFVFKNAIVPNKNIEEMLFIVHFLHELSKLKDFQFQVPGFLSKAEKQYLKQFISNINEQIKQNFPENLPPELEDVVKYYQK
;
A
#
# COMPACT_ATOMS: atom_id res chain seq x y z
N MET A 1 49.75 -55.05 -7.34
CA MET A 1 49.50 -54.67 -5.94
C MET A 1 48.17 -53.92 -5.88
N ASN A 2 47.08 -54.62 -5.57
CA ASN A 2 45.75 -54.02 -5.46
C ASN A 2 45.55 -53.50 -4.04
N ARG A 3 45.38 -52.19 -3.88
CA ARG A 3 44.96 -51.58 -2.61
C ARG A 3 43.44 -51.78 -2.50
N THR A 4 43.03 -52.78 -1.74
CA THR A 4 41.66 -52.92 -1.27
C THR A 4 41.39 -51.81 -0.25
N TYR A 5 40.47 -50.90 -0.57
CA TYR A 5 39.95 -49.93 0.38
C TYR A 5 39.18 -50.71 1.44
N GLY A 6 39.70 -50.73 2.67
CA GLY A 6 39.02 -51.35 3.80
C GLY A 6 37.71 -50.62 4.07
N GLU A 7 36.61 -51.26 3.71
CA GLU A 7 35.28 -50.85 4.14
C GLU A 7 35.25 -50.88 5.66
N LYS A 8 35.15 -49.70 6.29
CA LYS A 8 34.95 -49.63 7.73
C LYS A 8 33.57 -50.22 8.03
N PRO A 9 33.45 -51.18 8.96
CA PRO A 9 32.14 -51.70 9.34
C PRO A 9 31.31 -50.56 9.94
N LEU A 10 30.11 -50.38 9.37
CA LEU A 10 29.11 -49.42 9.85
C LEU A 10 28.86 -49.66 11.34
N LYS A 11 29.08 -48.64 12.17
CA LYS A 11 28.79 -48.73 13.60
C LYS A 11 27.28 -48.71 13.77
N GLN A 12 26.77 -49.46 14.74
CA GLN A 12 25.33 -49.55 15.02
C GLN A 12 24.70 -48.19 15.41
N SER A 13 25.54 -47.23 15.83
CA SER A 13 25.19 -45.82 16.05
C SER A 13 24.92 -45.03 14.76
N ASP A 14 25.42 -45.50 13.62
CA ASP A 14 25.26 -44.86 12.31
C ASP A 14 23.98 -45.33 11.59
N LEU A 15 23.36 -46.42 12.09
CA LEU A 15 22.11 -46.99 11.56
C LEU A 15 20.85 -46.51 12.28
N VAL A 16 20.99 -45.73 13.34
CA VAL A 16 19.85 -45.01 13.91
C VAL A 16 19.73 -43.71 13.15
N LEU A 17 19.12 -43.78 11.97
CA LEU A 17 18.49 -42.63 11.33
C LEU A 17 17.35 -42.22 12.28
N SER A 18 17.71 -41.48 13.33
CA SER A 18 16.75 -40.98 14.29
C SER A 18 15.83 -40.06 13.52
N VAL A 19 14.53 -40.31 13.58
CA VAL A 19 13.50 -39.46 12.97
C VAL A 19 13.71 -37.99 13.34
N THR A 20 14.29 -37.72 14.51
CA THR A 20 14.69 -36.37 14.95
C THR A 20 15.80 -35.77 14.10
N LYS A 21 16.85 -36.54 13.76
CA LYS A 21 18.00 -36.05 13.00
C LYS A 21 17.62 -35.78 11.54
N THR A 22 16.82 -36.66 10.94
CA THR A 22 16.29 -36.46 9.59
C THR A 22 15.34 -35.26 9.53
N ARG A 23 14.58 -35.03 10.60
CA ARG A 23 13.72 -33.85 10.72
C ARG A 23 14.52 -32.56 10.84
N GLU A 24 15.56 -32.53 11.67
CA GLU A 24 16.46 -31.38 11.82
C GLU A 24 17.15 -31.04 10.47
N GLU A 25 17.66 -32.05 9.76
CA GLU A 25 18.28 -31.86 8.43
C GLU A 25 17.28 -31.33 7.39
N LEU A 26 16.02 -31.78 7.43
CA LEU A 26 14.95 -31.28 6.56
C LEU A 26 14.55 -29.83 6.90
N GLU A 27 14.41 -29.51 8.18
CA GLU A 27 14.09 -28.15 8.65
C GLU A 27 15.20 -27.17 8.24
N GLU A 28 16.47 -27.56 8.39
CA GLU A 28 17.61 -26.74 7.97
C GLU A 28 17.66 -26.54 6.45
N ALA A 29 17.38 -27.59 5.66
CA ALA A 29 17.33 -27.50 4.21
C ALA A 29 16.19 -26.59 3.71
N ILE A 30 15.01 -26.68 4.34
CA ILE A 30 13.86 -25.82 4.03
C ILE A 30 14.17 -24.36 4.37
N ASP A 31 14.74 -24.11 5.55
CA ASP A 31 15.14 -22.76 5.97
C ASP A 31 16.19 -22.16 5.03
N TYR A 32 17.14 -22.98 4.58
CA TYR A 32 18.15 -22.56 3.62
C TYR A 32 17.53 -22.19 2.27
N GLU A 33 16.66 -23.03 1.73
CA GLU A 33 15.96 -22.79 0.45
C GLU A 33 15.10 -21.53 0.52
N ASN A 34 14.39 -21.33 1.63
CA ASN A 34 13.56 -20.15 1.84
C ASN A 34 14.39 -18.87 1.97
N LYS A 35 15.49 -18.89 2.74
CA LYS A 35 16.44 -17.76 2.84
C LYS A 35 17.00 -17.41 1.46
N ARG A 36 17.43 -18.41 0.68
CA ARG A 36 17.94 -18.23 -0.68
C ARG A 36 16.89 -17.57 -1.59
N SER A 37 15.66 -18.08 -1.58
CA SER A 37 14.53 -17.57 -2.37
C SER A 37 14.16 -16.13 -1.98
N ASN A 38 14.16 -15.81 -0.69
CA ASN A 38 13.89 -14.47 -0.17
C ASN A 38 14.94 -13.47 -0.61
N ILE A 39 16.23 -13.83 -0.48
CA ILE A 39 17.35 -12.99 -0.90
C ILE A 39 17.31 -12.73 -2.40
N ASP A 40 17.07 -13.75 -3.22
CA ASP A 40 16.99 -13.59 -4.68
C ASP A 40 15.80 -12.70 -5.08
N SER A 41 14.66 -12.86 -4.42
CA SER A 41 13.48 -12.01 -4.61
C SER A 41 13.75 -10.55 -4.21
N ALA A 42 14.48 -10.32 -3.11
CA ALA A 42 14.87 -8.99 -2.66
C ALA A 42 15.86 -8.32 -3.62
N LYS A 43 16.87 -9.06 -4.12
CA LYS A 43 17.81 -8.56 -5.13
C LYS A 43 17.09 -8.14 -6.41
N LYS A 44 16.17 -8.98 -6.91
CA LYS A 44 15.37 -8.69 -8.11
C LYS A 44 14.52 -7.44 -7.93
N ARG A 45 13.86 -7.29 -6.78
CA ARG A 45 13.10 -6.08 -6.44
C ARG A 45 14.01 -4.86 -6.38
N ALA A 46 15.14 -4.97 -5.70
CA ALA A 46 16.05 -3.84 -5.54
C ALA A 46 16.57 -3.31 -6.89
N VAL A 47 16.91 -4.20 -7.82
CA VAL A 47 17.31 -3.85 -9.19
C VAL A 47 16.13 -3.28 -9.99
N LEU A 48 14.94 -3.87 -9.87
CA LEU A 48 13.74 -3.44 -10.59
C LEU A 48 13.32 -2.01 -10.22
N TYR A 49 13.41 -1.65 -8.94
CA TYR A 49 13.05 -0.32 -8.45
C TYR A 49 14.17 0.72 -8.61
N GLY A 50 15.31 0.34 -9.19
CA GLY A 50 16.43 1.26 -9.43
C GLY A 50 17.01 1.86 -8.15
N TYR A 51 16.93 1.14 -7.03
CA TYR A 51 17.50 1.61 -5.78
C TYR A 51 19.01 1.81 -5.91
N ASP A 52 19.51 2.79 -5.17
CA ASP A 52 20.94 2.96 -4.97
C ASP A 52 21.53 1.77 -4.20
N TYR A 53 22.86 1.73 -4.12
CA TYR A 53 23.55 0.62 -3.48
C TYR A 53 23.16 0.43 -2.01
N GLU A 54 22.85 1.52 -1.30
CA GLU A 54 22.44 1.46 0.10
C GLU A 54 21.02 0.90 0.25
N GLY A 55 20.06 1.33 -0.57
CA GLY A 55 18.72 0.74 -0.60
C GLY A 55 18.73 -0.75 -0.99
N PHE A 56 19.56 -1.12 -1.97
CA PHE A 56 19.79 -2.52 -2.34
C PHE A 56 20.33 -3.33 -1.16
N ARG A 57 21.35 -2.80 -0.47
CA ARG A 57 21.98 -3.46 0.67
C ARG A 57 21.00 -3.68 1.83
N GLN A 58 20.18 -2.68 2.15
CA GLN A 58 19.18 -2.78 3.23
C GLN A 58 18.07 -3.79 2.91
N MET A 59 17.58 -3.82 1.66
CA MET A 59 16.59 -4.82 1.23
C MET A 59 17.13 -6.26 1.32
N VAL A 60 18.38 -6.47 0.89
CA VAL A 60 18.99 -7.80 0.91
C VAL A 60 19.32 -8.26 2.33
N LEU A 61 19.77 -7.34 3.20
CA LEU A 61 20.00 -7.64 4.62
C LEU A 61 18.69 -7.92 5.36
N GLY A 62 17.63 -7.16 5.09
CA GLY A 62 16.30 -7.38 5.66
C GLY A 62 15.73 -8.75 5.26
N ALA A 63 15.91 -9.15 4.00
CA ALA A 63 15.50 -10.48 3.53
C ALA A 63 16.27 -11.64 4.17
N HIS A 64 17.43 -11.38 4.78
CA HIS A 64 18.22 -12.39 5.47
C HIS A 64 17.71 -12.71 6.88
N LEU A 65 16.96 -11.78 7.49
CA LEU A 65 16.45 -11.89 8.86
C LEU A 65 15.17 -12.75 8.97
N PHE A 66 14.44 -12.94 7.85
CA PHE A 66 13.18 -13.69 7.84
C PHE A 66 13.30 -14.95 7.00
N SER A 67 13.22 -16.12 7.65
CA SER A 67 13.27 -17.44 7.00
C SER A 67 11.93 -17.87 6.38
N ILE A 68 10.82 -17.23 6.73
CA ILE A 68 9.49 -17.61 6.24
C ILE A 68 8.82 -16.39 5.61
N LYS A 69 8.34 -16.52 4.37
CA LYS A 69 7.49 -15.50 3.75
C LYS A 69 6.16 -15.48 4.51
N SER A 70 5.67 -14.30 4.89
CA SER A 70 4.44 -14.13 5.68
C SER A 70 3.21 -14.86 5.11
N ASN A 71 3.18 -15.12 3.80
CA ASN A 71 2.13 -15.88 3.13
C ASN A 71 2.13 -17.39 3.43
N ASP A 72 3.26 -18.01 3.81
CA ASP A 72 3.30 -19.45 4.12
C ASP A 72 2.92 -19.72 5.59
N LEU A 73 3.11 -18.75 6.49
CA LEU A 73 2.59 -18.80 7.87
C LEU A 73 1.06 -18.87 7.93
N ASN A 74 0.37 -18.22 6.99
CA ASN A 74 -1.10 -18.26 6.92
C ASN A 74 -1.66 -19.62 6.50
N LYS A 75 -0.90 -20.43 5.74
CA LYS A 75 -1.29 -21.79 5.35
C LYS A 75 -1.16 -22.80 6.49
N PHE A 76 -0.31 -22.53 7.48
CA PHE A 76 -0.20 -23.36 8.68
C PHE A 76 -1.26 -23.05 9.73
N SER A 77 -1.85 -21.84 9.71
CA SER A 77 -2.85 -21.38 10.69
C SER A 77 -4.29 -21.75 10.29
N GLN A 78 -4.58 -21.89 9.00
CA GLN A 78 -5.86 -22.37 8.50
C GLN A 78 -5.73 -23.85 8.13
N GLY A 79 -6.10 -24.72 9.07
CA GLY A 79 -5.93 -26.16 8.96
C GLY A 79 -6.50 -26.78 7.69
N GLU A 80 -5.69 -27.62 7.05
CA GLU A 80 -6.18 -28.74 6.26
C GLU A 80 -6.87 -29.72 7.22
N ASP A 81 -8.20 -29.64 7.27
CA ASP A 81 -9.05 -30.67 7.86
C ASP A 81 -10.19 -30.97 6.90
N SER A 82 -9.87 -31.78 5.88
CA SER A 82 -10.88 -32.55 5.16
C SER A 82 -10.33 -33.90 4.76
N SER A 83 -9.95 -34.71 5.76
CA SER A 83 -10.29 -36.14 5.87
C SER A 83 -9.32 -36.88 6.79
N LEU A 84 -9.67 -37.10 8.05
CA LEU A 84 -9.62 -38.41 8.72
C LEU A 84 -9.98 -38.27 10.20
N SER A 85 -10.95 -39.09 10.60
CA SER A 85 -11.52 -39.19 11.92
C SER A 85 -10.50 -39.52 13.02
N GLY A 86 -10.57 -38.76 14.12
CA GLY A 86 -10.77 -39.31 15.45
C GLY A 86 -9.53 -39.83 16.20
N ILE A 87 -9.61 -39.64 17.52
CA ILE A 87 -8.76 -40.20 18.56
C ILE A 87 -7.52 -39.32 18.84
N TYR A 88 -7.67 -38.29 19.70
CA TYR A 88 -7.14 -38.27 21.07
C TYR A 88 -7.45 -36.91 21.75
N ASP A 89 -8.21 -37.00 22.83
CA ASP A 89 -8.28 -36.13 24.01
C ASP A 89 -8.38 -34.60 23.89
N ARG A 90 -9.64 -34.15 24.07
CA ARG A 90 -9.97 -32.92 24.78
C ARG A 90 -9.36 -32.93 26.19
N LYS A 91 -8.20 -32.31 26.38
CA LYS A 91 -7.86 -31.68 27.66
C LYS A 91 -8.28 -30.22 27.62
N LYS A 92 -9.29 -29.92 28.45
CA LYS A 92 -9.69 -28.56 28.85
C LYS A 92 -8.45 -27.71 29.10
N VAL A 93 -8.22 -26.71 28.25
CA VAL A 93 -7.46 -25.53 28.66
C VAL A 93 -8.43 -24.64 29.43
N VAL A 94 -8.23 -24.64 30.74
CA VAL A 94 -8.90 -23.77 31.69
C VAL A 94 -8.59 -22.33 31.30
N LEU A 95 -9.65 -21.56 31.05
CA LEU A 95 -9.64 -20.12 30.98
C LEU A 95 -9.11 -19.55 32.30
N ASN A 96 -7.87 -19.08 32.32
CA ASN A 96 -7.46 -18.06 33.27
C ASN A 96 -7.79 -16.69 32.65
N SER A 97 -8.98 -16.24 33.01
CA SER A 97 -9.59 -14.95 32.73
C SER A 97 -8.89 -13.84 33.51
N GLU A 98 -7.71 -13.38 33.07
CA GLU A 98 -7.11 -12.15 33.64
C GLU A 98 -6.10 -11.42 32.72
N GLN A 99 -5.99 -11.75 31.42
CA GLN A 99 -5.05 -11.08 30.50
C GLN A 99 -5.67 -10.52 29.19
N THR A 100 -6.98 -10.31 29.13
CA THR A 100 -7.69 -9.86 27.91
C THR A 100 -7.73 -8.34 27.69
N THR A 101 -6.63 -7.62 27.92
CA THR A 101 -6.57 -6.17 27.57
C THR A 101 -5.37 -5.75 26.72
N PHE A 102 -4.42 -6.63 26.38
CA PHE A 102 -3.24 -6.25 25.58
C PHE A 102 -3.10 -6.95 24.22
N ASN A 103 -3.85 -8.02 23.93
CA ASN A 103 -3.73 -8.74 22.66
C ASN A 103 -4.57 -8.15 21.51
N ASN A 104 -5.62 -7.36 21.80
CA ASN A 104 -6.47 -6.77 20.75
C ASN A 104 -5.82 -5.60 20.00
N VAL A 105 -4.78 -4.97 20.56
CA VAL A 105 -4.12 -3.82 19.91
C VAL A 105 -3.09 -4.31 18.87
N ASN A 106 -2.38 -5.40 19.16
CA ASN A 106 -1.41 -5.99 18.24
C ASN A 106 -2.08 -6.72 17.05
N ASP A 107 -3.24 -7.34 17.25
CA ASP A 107 -3.96 -8.01 16.15
C ASP A 107 -4.57 -7.01 15.15
N LEU A 108 -5.04 -5.85 15.62
CA LEU A 108 -5.51 -4.77 14.74
C LEU A 108 -4.35 -4.13 13.97
N SER A 109 -3.20 -3.89 14.63
CA SER A 109 -2.04 -3.30 13.97
C SER A 109 -1.44 -4.24 12.92
N MET A 110 -1.42 -5.55 13.18
CA MET A 110 -0.95 -6.55 12.23
C MET A 110 -1.87 -6.70 11.02
N ARG A 111 -3.20 -6.65 11.19
CA ARG A 111 -4.14 -6.64 10.05
C ARG A 111 -3.97 -5.40 9.18
N ASN A 112 -3.89 -4.22 9.78
CA ASN A 112 -3.69 -2.98 9.04
C ASN A 112 -2.34 -2.99 8.30
N GLN A 113 -1.29 -3.55 8.90
CA GLN A 113 0.02 -3.71 8.24
C GLN A 113 -0.04 -4.70 7.08
N GLN A 114 -0.70 -5.85 7.23
CA GLN A 114 -0.86 -6.84 6.16
C GLN A 114 -1.71 -6.31 4.99
N GLU A 115 -2.77 -5.55 5.27
CA GLU A 115 -3.55 -4.87 4.25
C GLU A 115 -2.72 -3.81 3.53
N THR A 116 -1.91 -3.04 4.25
CA THR A 116 -1.01 -2.02 3.69
C THR A 116 0.10 -2.66 2.83
N GLU A 117 0.67 -3.79 3.25
CA GLU A 117 1.73 -4.49 2.52
C GLU A 117 1.20 -5.20 1.25
N ALA A 118 0.09 -5.92 1.35
CA ALA A 118 -0.59 -6.52 0.19
C ALA A 118 -1.02 -5.43 -0.80
N PHE A 119 -1.40 -4.26 -0.29
CA PHE A 119 -1.78 -3.11 -1.09
C PHE A 119 -0.58 -2.42 -1.78
N ASN A 120 0.54 -2.23 -1.06
CA ASN A 120 1.79 -1.72 -1.65
C ASN A 120 2.28 -2.63 -2.79
N ILE A 121 2.06 -3.94 -2.68
CA ILE A 121 2.35 -4.90 -3.75
C ILE A 121 1.41 -4.68 -4.95
N ILE A 122 0.10 -4.52 -4.74
CA ILE A 122 -0.86 -4.25 -5.83
C ILE A 122 -0.55 -2.92 -6.54
N ILE A 123 -0.27 -1.86 -5.78
CA ILE A 123 0.11 -0.55 -6.34
C ILE A 123 1.44 -0.65 -7.09
N ALA A 124 2.44 -1.32 -6.53
CA ALA A 124 3.74 -1.49 -7.21
C ALA A 124 3.62 -2.35 -8.48
N GLU A 125 2.77 -3.37 -8.48
CA GLU A 125 2.46 -4.18 -9.67
C GLU A 125 1.71 -3.38 -10.74
N GLN A 126 0.77 -2.51 -10.35
CA GLN A 126 -0.01 -1.68 -11.28
C GLN A 126 0.77 -0.45 -11.79
N LEU A 127 1.60 0.17 -10.95
CA LEU A 127 2.58 1.19 -11.33
C LEU A 127 3.61 0.61 -12.31
N GLY A 128 4.14 -0.58 -12.02
CA GLY A 128 5.10 -1.28 -12.88
C GLY A 128 4.53 -1.67 -14.26
N LYS A 129 3.20 -1.73 -14.41
CA LYS A 129 2.51 -2.03 -15.68
C LYS A 129 1.96 -0.81 -16.40
N SER A 130 2.15 0.41 -15.88
CA SER A 130 1.51 1.64 -16.39
C SER A 130 -0.03 1.59 -16.43
N GLU A 131 -0.67 0.69 -15.67
CA GLU A 131 -2.13 0.46 -15.70
C GLU A 131 -2.91 1.47 -14.84
N LEU A 132 -2.24 2.29 -14.04
CA LEU A 132 -2.88 3.32 -13.22
C LEU A 132 -3.24 4.58 -14.01
N ILE A 133 -2.57 4.83 -15.14
CA ILE A 133 -2.87 6.00 -15.98
C ILE A 133 -4.12 5.69 -16.80
N ALA A 134 -5.22 6.39 -16.50
CA ALA A 134 -6.46 6.19 -17.21
C ALA A 134 -6.43 6.94 -18.55
N LYS A 135 -6.82 6.26 -19.64
CA LYS A 135 -6.82 6.87 -20.98
C LYS A 135 -8.02 7.78 -21.22
N ASN A 136 -9.09 7.58 -20.47
CA ASN A 136 -10.38 8.27 -20.60
C ASN A 136 -11.17 8.23 -19.27
N PHE A 137 -12.28 8.98 -19.22
CA PHE A 137 -13.14 9.05 -18.03
C PHE A 137 -13.68 7.69 -17.59
N ARG A 138 -14.04 6.81 -18.52
CA ARG A 138 -14.64 5.51 -18.22
C ARG A 138 -13.65 4.60 -17.48
N GLU A 139 -12.40 4.56 -17.93
CA GLU A 139 -11.33 3.81 -17.25
C GLU A 139 -11.03 4.40 -15.88
N PHE A 140 -10.92 5.73 -15.80
CA PHE A 140 -10.73 6.44 -14.53
C PHE A 140 -11.85 6.09 -13.55
N ARG A 141 -13.10 6.23 -13.97
CA ARG A 141 -14.29 5.93 -13.17
C ARG A 141 -14.30 4.49 -12.67
N LYS A 142 -14.02 3.52 -13.54
CA LYS A 142 -13.95 2.11 -13.16
C LYS A 142 -12.92 1.86 -12.06
N ASN A 143 -11.74 2.45 -12.19
CA ASN A 143 -10.68 2.29 -11.20
C ASN A 143 -10.97 3.07 -9.92
N PHE A 144 -11.50 4.28 -10.03
CA PHE A 144 -11.89 5.13 -8.90
C PHE A 144 -12.98 4.46 -8.07
N ASP A 145 -14.08 3.99 -8.71
CA ASP A 145 -15.20 3.34 -8.03
C ASP A 145 -14.82 1.99 -7.40
N LYS A 146 -13.79 1.31 -7.94
CA LYS A 146 -13.30 0.05 -7.38
C LYS A 146 -12.72 0.25 -5.97
N PHE A 147 -12.10 1.41 -5.72
CA PHE A 147 -11.35 1.66 -4.49
C PHE A 147 -12.01 2.71 -3.59
N TYR A 148 -12.78 3.64 -4.15
CA TYR A 148 -13.45 4.68 -3.39
C TYR A 148 -14.60 4.11 -2.57
N GLN A 149 -14.61 4.45 -1.29
CA GLN A 149 -15.71 4.18 -0.36
C GLN A 149 -16.20 5.52 0.20
N LYS A 150 -17.52 5.64 0.41
CA LYS A 150 -18.13 6.87 0.91
C LYS A 150 -17.57 7.27 2.28
N ASP A 151 -17.39 6.29 3.14
CA ASP A 151 -16.72 6.47 4.44
C ASP A 151 -15.24 6.18 4.24
N LEU A 152 -14.49 7.20 3.82
CA LEU A 152 -13.05 7.09 3.57
C LEU A 152 -12.33 6.68 4.86
N ASN A 153 -11.58 5.59 4.76
CA ASN A 153 -10.60 5.20 5.77
C ASN A 153 -9.19 5.52 5.26
N GLU A 154 -8.20 5.46 6.13
CA GLU A 154 -6.83 5.84 5.81
C GLU A 154 -6.29 5.08 4.59
N VAL A 155 -6.50 3.77 4.55
CA VAL A 155 -6.06 2.90 3.46
C VAL A 155 -6.71 3.32 2.15
N THR A 156 -8.05 3.32 2.08
CA THR A 156 -8.82 3.66 0.86
C THR A 156 -8.52 5.07 0.35
N ALA A 157 -8.36 6.04 1.24
CA ALA A 157 -7.97 7.40 0.87
C ALA A 157 -6.59 7.45 0.22
N GLN A 158 -5.59 6.74 0.77
CA GLN A 158 -4.27 6.62 0.12
C GLN A 158 -4.37 5.98 -1.26
N ILE A 159 -5.17 4.92 -1.43
CA ILE A 159 -5.32 4.23 -2.72
C ILE A 159 -5.80 5.20 -3.79
N VAL A 160 -6.90 5.86 -3.49
CA VAL A 160 -7.55 6.75 -4.44
C VAL A 160 -6.66 7.96 -4.70
N TYR A 161 -5.96 8.45 -3.68
CA TYR A 161 -5.01 9.54 -3.83
C TYR A 161 -3.81 9.19 -4.72
N MET A 162 -3.23 8.00 -4.57
CA MET A 162 -2.15 7.53 -5.45
C MET A 162 -2.61 7.36 -6.89
N LEU A 163 -3.85 6.90 -7.11
CA LEU A 163 -4.46 6.86 -8.44
C LEU A 163 -4.56 8.26 -9.05
N LEU A 164 -4.91 9.28 -8.25
CA LEU A 164 -4.93 10.67 -8.69
C LEU A 164 -3.52 11.19 -9.02
N LYS A 165 -2.51 10.92 -8.17
CA LYS A 165 -1.10 11.30 -8.41
C LYS A 165 -0.50 10.65 -9.65
N ALA A 166 -0.95 9.45 -10.01
CA ALA A 166 -0.47 8.75 -11.21
C ALA A 166 -0.91 9.44 -12.52
N GLN A 167 -1.93 10.31 -12.50
CA GLN A 167 -2.40 10.98 -13.70
C GLN A 167 -1.50 12.16 -14.06
N ASN A 168 -0.93 12.14 -15.26
CA ASN A 168 -0.23 13.31 -15.82
C ASN A 168 -1.22 14.32 -16.44
N TYR A 169 -0.72 15.51 -16.79
CA TYR A 169 -1.51 16.59 -17.38
C TYR A 169 -2.35 16.14 -18.59
N ASP A 170 -1.74 15.41 -19.52
CA ASP A 170 -2.43 14.92 -20.73
C ASP A 170 -3.57 13.95 -20.39
N SER A 171 -3.39 13.16 -19.34
CA SER A 171 -4.38 12.20 -18.86
C SER A 171 -5.52 12.91 -18.13
N ILE A 172 -5.23 13.86 -17.24
CA ILE A 172 -6.24 14.70 -16.57
C ILE A 172 -7.13 15.36 -17.62
N LYS A 173 -6.52 15.97 -18.64
CA LYS A 173 -7.28 16.57 -19.74
C LYS A 173 -8.18 15.54 -20.40
N LYS A 174 -7.67 14.39 -20.83
CA LYS A 174 -8.48 13.33 -21.49
C LYS A 174 -9.59 12.75 -20.61
N ILE A 175 -9.33 12.61 -19.31
CA ILE A 175 -10.28 12.07 -18.33
C ILE A 175 -11.44 13.05 -18.14
N PHE A 176 -11.17 14.35 -18.07
CA PHE A 176 -12.17 15.34 -17.68
C PHE A 176 -12.62 16.27 -18.83
N MET A 177 -12.28 15.97 -20.09
CA MET A 177 -12.59 16.86 -21.23
C MET A 177 -14.03 16.81 -21.73
N MET A 178 -14.73 15.67 -21.63
CA MET A 178 -16.05 15.48 -22.27
C MET A 178 -17.13 15.03 -21.30
N ASP A 179 -16.77 14.23 -20.30
CA ASP A 179 -17.70 13.63 -19.34
C ASP A 179 -17.37 14.07 -17.91
N PHE A 180 -17.06 15.37 -17.71
CA PHE A 180 -16.84 15.86 -16.35
C PHE A 180 -18.13 15.68 -15.54
N ASP A 181 -18.00 15.01 -14.39
CA ASP A 181 -19.09 14.73 -13.46
C ASP A 181 -18.77 15.38 -12.11
N ILE A 182 -19.61 16.33 -11.72
CA ILE A 182 -19.50 17.08 -10.46
C ILE A 182 -19.52 16.14 -9.25
N ALA A 183 -20.22 15.01 -9.32
CA ALA A 183 -20.22 14.03 -8.23
C ALA A 183 -18.80 13.45 -8.02
N TYR A 184 -18.04 13.20 -9.09
CA TYR A 184 -16.65 12.74 -8.96
C TYR A 184 -15.73 13.85 -8.48
N PHE A 185 -16.00 15.09 -8.85
CA PHE A 185 -15.24 16.22 -8.31
C PHE A 185 -15.37 16.32 -6.79
N ASN A 186 -16.60 16.21 -6.26
CA ASN A 186 -16.81 16.21 -4.81
C ASN A 186 -16.10 15.02 -4.14
N LYS A 187 -16.18 13.82 -4.72
CA LYS A 187 -15.45 12.65 -4.20
C LYS A 187 -13.93 12.86 -4.20
N ILE A 188 -13.38 13.52 -5.22
CA ILE A 188 -11.96 13.88 -5.29
C ILE A 188 -11.61 14.88 -4.18
N LEU A 189 -12.46 15.88 -3.95
CA LEU A 189 -12.28 16.83 -2.84
C LEU A 189 -12.33 16.13 -1.48
N ASP A 190 -13.21 15.16 -1.27
CA ASP A 190 -13.26 14.38 -0.03
C ASP A 190 -11.95 13.63 0.21
N VAL A 191 -11.37 13.04 -0.84
CA VAL A 191 -10.07 12.36 -0.76
C VAL A 191 -8.96 13.35 -0.43
N PHE A 192 -8.92 14.50 -1.09
CA PHE A 192 -7.92 15.53 -0.81
C PHE A 192 -8.06 16.11 0.60
N ASP A 193 -9.28 16.35 1.08
CA ASP A 193 -9.54 16.84 2.43
C ASP A 193 -9.15 15.80 3.48
N PHE A 194 -9.43 14.52 3.23
CA PHE A 194 -8.99 13.43 4.11
C PHE A 194 -7.46 13.37 4.20
N VAL A 195 -6.77 13.38 3.05
CA VAL A 195 -5.29 13.34 2.99
C VAL A 195 -4.70 14.59 3.66
N PHE A 196 -5.30 15.76 3.44
CA PHE A 196 -4.89 17.03 4.03
C PHE A 196 -5.04 17.05 5.55
N LYS A 197 -6.16 16.54 6.09
CA LYS A 197 -6.45 16.55 7.53
C LYS A 197 -5.75 15.45 8.31
N ASN A 198 -5.72 14.23 7.76
CA ASN A 198 -5.27 13.05 8.49
C ASN A 198 -3.78 12.74 8.29
N ALA A 199 -3.06 13.56 7.52
CA ALA A 199 -1.60 13.53 7.37
C ALA A 199 -1.03 12.10 7.31
N ILE A 200 -1.38 11.40 6.25
CA ILE A 200 -1.03 9.99 6.04
C ILE A 200 0.48 9.77 5.75
N VAL A 201 1.27 10.85 5.80
CA VAL A 201 2.73 10.83 5.79
C VAL A 201 3.21 11.74 6.92
N PRO A 202 4.11 11.30 7.82
CA PRO A 202 4.58 12.10 8.92
C PRO A 202 5.27 13.35 8.39
N ASN A 203 4.91 14.50 8.95
CA ASN A 203 5.25 15.87 8.55
C ASN A 203 4.41 16.39 7.37
N LYS A 204 3.41 17.24 7.68
CA LYS A 204 2.81 18.28 6.81
C LYS A 204 3.46 18.38 5.43
N ASN A 205 3.16 17.42 4.55
CA ASN A 205 4.00 17.21 3.38
C ASN A 205 3.64 18.26 2.36
N ILE A 206 4.43 19.32 2.34
CA ILE A 206 4.31 20.46 1.44
C ILE A 206 4.12 19.98 0.00
N GLU A 207 4.82 18.92 -0.40
CA GLU A 207 4.74 18.35 -1.73
C GLU A 207 3.31 17.88 -2.06
N GLU A 208 2.58 17.36 -1.09
CA GLU A 208 1.19 16.94 -1.27
C GLU A 208 0.25 18.14 -1.40
N MET A 209 0.48 19.21 -0.61
CA MET A 209 -0.27 20.45 -0.77
C MET A 209 -0.03 21.08 -2.13
N LEU A 210 1.23 21.10 -2.60
CA LEU A 210 1.59 21.60 -3.92
C LEU A 210 0.97 20.75 -5.02
N PHE A 211 0.96 19.42 -4.88
CA PHE A 211 0.28 18.53 -5.81
C PHE A 211 -1.22 18.84 -5.90
N ILE A 212 -1.92 18.96 -4.77
CA ILE A 212 -3.36 19.27 -4.75
C ILE A 212 -3.63 20.61 -5.45
N VAL A 213 -2.84 21.65 -5.15
CA VAL A 213 -2.96 22.96 -5.80
C VAL A 213 -2.74 22.85 -7.30
N HIS A 214 -1.68 22.18 -7.74
CA HIS A 214 -1.39 21.97 -9.15
C HIS A 214 -2.51 21.21 -9.85
N PHE A 215 -3.01 20.13 -9.25
CA PHE A 215 -4.12 19.34 -9.79
C PHE A 215 -5.39 20.18 -9.97
N LEU A 216 -5.75 20.99 -8.96
CA LEU A 216 -6.91 21.88 -9.02
C LEU A 216 -6.74 23.02 -10.02
N HIS A 217 -5.51 23.49 -10.22
CA HIS A 217 -5.16 24.46 -11.26
C HIS A 217 -5.35 23.86 -12.66
N GLU A 218 -4.91 22.62 -12.88
CA GLU A 218 -5.11 21.98 -14.19
C GLU A 218 -6.58 21.70 -14.48
N LEU A 219 -7.37 21.32 -13.47
CA LEU A 219 -8.82 21.19 -13.63
C LEU A 219 -9.49 22.53 -13.97
N SER A 220 -9.09 23.64 -13.35
CA SER A 220 -9.70 24.95 -13.59
C SER A 220 -9.45 25.50 -15.00
N LYS A 221 -8.44 24.98 -15.71
CA LYS A 221 -8.15 25.31 -17.12
C LYS A 221 -9.06 24.56 -18.11
N LEU A 222 -9.77 23.52 -17.68
CA LEU A 222 -10.65 22.74 -18.56
C LEU A 222 -11.95 23.51 -18.82
N LYS A 223 -12.32 23.67 -20.10
CA LYS A 223 -13.51 24.46 -20.49
C LYS A 223 -14.79 23.95 -19.83
N ASP A 224 -15.02 22.64 -19.86
CA ASP A 224 -16.24 22.04 -19.30
C ASP A 224 -16.30 22.21 -17.77
N PHE A 225 -15.15 22.14 -17.11
CA PHE A 225 -15.03 22.42 -15.68
C PHE A 225 -15.43 23.87 -15.35
N GLN A 226 -15.05 24.83 -16.20
CA GLN A 226 -15.42 26.25 -16.07
C GLN A 226 -16.91 26.51 -16.15
N PHE A 227 -17.65 25.72 -16.94
CA PHE A 227 -19.10 25.85 -17.03
C PHE A 227 -19.82 25.07 -15.93
N GLN A 228 -19.33 23.87 -15.59
CA GLN A 228 -20.05 22.98 -14.69
C GLN A 228 -19.87 23.33 -13.20
N VAL A 229 -18.65 23.64 -12.76
CA VAL A 229 -18.38 23.81 -11.32
C VAL A 229 -19.10 25.03 -10.72
N PRO A 230 -19.09 26.22 -11.34
CA PRO A 230 -19.83 27.37 -10.82
C PRO A 230 -21.35 27.20 -10.91
N GLY A 231 -21.85 26.47 -11.92
CA GLY A 231 -23.28 26.33 -12.20
C GLY A 231 -23.98 25.24 -11.39
N PHE A 232 -23.30 24.12 -11.12
CA PHE A 232 -23.95 22.91 -10.62
C PHE A 232 -23.58 22.53 -9.18
N LEU A 233 -22.52 23.12 -8.61
CA LEU A 233 -22.28 22.96 -7.17
C LEU A 233 -23.40 23.63 -6.37
N SER A 234 -23.93 22.89 -5.41
CA SER A 234 -24.88 23.41 -4.41
C SER A 234 -24.23 24.48 -3.54
N LYS A 235 -25.05 25.27 -2.82
CA LYS A 235 -24.53 26.30 -1.90
C LYS A 235 -23.60 25.72 -0.83
N ALA A 236 -23.92 24.53 -0.32
CA ALA A 236 -23.12 23.85 0.70
C ALA A 236 -21.77 23.40 0.14
N GLU A 237 -21.76 22.80 -1.06
CA GLU A 237 -20.50 22.35 -1.70
C GLU A 237 -19.61 23.52 -2.10
N LYS A 238 -20.18 24.64 -2.57
CA LYS A 238 -19.43 25.87 -2.81
C LYS A 238 -18.79 26.40 -1.53
N GLN A 239 -19.53 26.41 -0.43
CA GLN A 239 -18.99 26.86 0.86
C GLN A 239 -17.88 25.93 1.35
N TYR A 240 -18.06 24.61 1.21
CA TYR A 240 -17.06 23.61 1.53
C TYR A 240 -15.78 23.80 0.71
N LEU A 241 -15.91 23.97 -0.62
CA LEU A 241 -14.78 24.23 -1.50
C LEU A 241 -14.04 25.51 -1.12
N LYS A 242 -14.77 26.60 -0.84
CA LYS A 242 -14.16 27.86 -0.38
C LYS A 242 -13.37 27.67 0.92
N GLN A 243 -13.92 26.95 1.89
CA GLN A 243 -13.24 26.64 3.15
C GLN A 243 -11.99 25.78 2.92
N PHE A 244 -12.09 24.73 2.11
CA PHE A 244 -10.98 23.85 1.76
C PHE A 244 -9.82 24.62 1.12
N ILE A 245 -10.10 25.46 0.11
CA ILE A 245 -9.09 26.29 -0.55
C ILE A 245 -8.48 27.31 0.41
N SER A 246 -9.27 27.93 1.29
CA SER A 246 -8.76 28.85 2.31
C SER A 246 -7.79 28.15 3.26
N ASN A 247 -8.13 26.95 3.75
CA ASN A 247 -7.26 26.18 4.64
C ASN A 247 -5.92 25.82 3.98
N ILE A 248 -5.95 25.38 2.71
CA ILE A 248 -4.72 25.10 1.95
C ILE A 248 -3.90 26.38 1.76
N ASN A 249 -4.53 27.48 1.38
CA ASN A 249 -3.85 28.75 1.14
C ASN A 249 -3.16 29.28 2.41
N GLU A 250 -3.83 29.21 3.56
CA GLU A 250 -3.26 29.60 4.85
C GLU A 250 -2.05 28.73 5.22
N GLN A 251 -2.16 27.40 5.05
CA GLN A 251 -1.04 26.51 5.35
C GLN A 251 0.14 26.70 4.40
N ILE A 252 -0.09 26.88 3.09
CA ILE A 252 1.02 27.13 2.14
C ILE A 252 1.69 28.47 2.45
N LYS A 253 0.92 29.53 2.75
CA LYS A 253 1.48 30.84 3.13
C LYS A 253 2.29 30.80 4.42
N GLN A 254 1.88 29.98 5.40
CA GLN A 254 2.65 29.77 6.61
C GLN A 254 3.99 29.06 6.34
N ASN A 255 4.03 28.14 5.37
CA ASN A 255 5.24 27.41 5.00
C ASN A 255 6.13 28.16 3.98
N PHE A 256 5.56 29.04 3.15
CA PHE A 256 6.24 29.80 2.08
C PHE A 256 5.82 31.28 2.03
N PRO A 257 6.20 32.10 3.02
CA PRO A 257 5.79 33.50 3.07
C PRO A 257 6.37 34.35 1.93
N GLU A 258 7.55 33.99 1.40
CA GLU A 258 8.30 34.82 0.44
C GLU A 258 8.30 34.26 -1.00
N ASN A 259 7.88 33.01 -1.22
CA ASN A 259 7.90 32.38 -2.54
C ASN A 259 6.68 31.48 -2.75
N LEU A 260 5.53 32.12 -2.94
CA LEU A 260 4.27 31.41 -3.15
C LEU A 260 4.20 30.77 -4.54
N PRO A 261 3.64 29.56 -4.66
CA PRO A 261 3.40 28.95 -5.96
C PRO A 261 2.49 29.85 -6.80
N PRO A 262 2.84 30.16 -8.07
CA PRO A 262 2.00 31.00 -8.92
C PRO A 262 0.62 30.38 -9.17
N GLU A 263 0.52 29.05 -9.18
CA GLU A 263 -0.74 28.32 -9.35
C GLU A 263 -1.71 28.55 -8.18
N LEU A 264 -1.19 28.82 -6.98
CA LEU A 264 -2.02 29.02 -5.79
C LEU A 264 -2.91 30.25 -5.93
N GLU A 265 -2.39 31.35 -6.47
CA GLU A 265 -3.20 32.55 -6.68
C GLU A 265 -4.33 32.31 -7.67
N ASP A 266 -4.04 31.60 -8.77
CA ASP A 266 -5.02 31.29 -9.80
C ASP A 266 -6.14 30.40 -9.25
N VAL A 267 -5.78 29.37 -8.48
CA VAL A 267 -6.73 28.48 -7.80
C VAL A 267 -7.61 29.27 -6.83
N VAL A 268 -7.00 30.10 -5.97
CA VAL A 268 -7.74 30.95 -5.02
C VAL A 268 -8.70 31.89 -5.75
N LYS A 269 -8.22 32.61 -6.77
CA LYS A 269 -9.03 33.53 -7.60
C LYS A 269 -10.17 32.81 -8.32
N TYR A 270 -9.96 31.57 -8.74
CA TYR A 270 -10.96 30.82 -9.49
C TYR A 270 -12.05 30.25 -8.57
N TYR A 271 -11.69 29.55 -7.50
CA TYR A 271 -12.63 28.81 -6.65
C TYR A 271 -13.29 29.67 -5.54
N GLN A 272 -12.75 30.86 -5.23
CA GLN A 272 -13.33 31.75 -4.22
C GLN A 272 -14.31 32.80 -4.78
N LYS A 273 -14.45 32.93 -6.10
CA LYS A 273 -15.53 33.71 -6.74
C LYS A 273 -16.90 33.20 -6.30
#